data_AF-A0A2P0XKW3-F1
#
_entry.id   AF-A0A2P0XKW3-F1
#
_cell.length_a   1.000
_cell.length_b   1.000
_cell.length_c   1.000
_cell.angle_alpha   90.00
_cell.angle_beta   90.00
_cell.angle_gamma   90.00
#
_symmetry.space_group_name_H-M   'P 1'
#
loop_
_entity.id
_entity.type
_entity.pdbx_description
1 polymer ?
#
loop_
_entity_poly.entity_id
_entity_poly.type
_entity_poly.pdbx_seq_one_letter_code
_entity_poly.pdbx_strand_id
1 'polypeptide(L)'
;LIDKATNLLRQGYQNQMRYRQTDGSFGLWETTGGSVFPTAFVGTSMQTAAKYISDIDAAMVEKALDWLASKQHFSGRFDKAGAEYHKEMQGGLRNGVALTSYVLMALLENDIAKAKHAEVIQKGMTYLSNQFGSINNAYDLSIATYAMMLNGHTMKEEALNKLIDMSFIDADKNERFWNTTNPIETTAYALLSFVMAEKYTDGIPVMNWLVNQRYVTGSFPSTQDTFVGLKALTKMAEKISPSRNDYTVQLK
;
A
#
# COMPACT_ATOMS: atom_id res chain seq x y z
N LEU A 1 6.16 16.06 19.65
CA LEU A 1 5.51 15.40 18.49
C LEU A 1 5.42 13.89 18.68
N ILE A 2 6.53 13.23 19.06
CA ILE A 2 6.58 11.78 19.31
C ILE A 2 5.49 11.34 20.32
N ASP A 3 5.44 11.93 21.52
CA ASP A 3 4.45 11.53 22.54
C ASP A 3 2.99 11.68 22.08
N LYS A 4 2.71 12.75 21.33
CA LYS A 4 1.37 12.99 20.76
C LYS A 4 1.02 11.88 19.76
N ALA A 5 1.94 11.53 18.87
CA ALA A 5 1.73 10.45 17.90
C ALA A 5 1.55 9.10 18.60
N THR A 6 2.40 8.77 19.58
CA THR A 6 2.32 7.53 20.35
C THR A 6 1.00 7.40 21.12
N ASN A 7 0.52 8.50 21.75
CA ASN A 7 -0.76 8.49 22.46
C ASN A 7 -1.94 8.29 21.51
N LEU A 8 -1.99 9.04 20.40
CA LEU A 8 -3.03 8.88 19.38
C LEU A 8 -2.99 7.48 18.73
N LEU A 9 -1.81 6.90 18.54
CA LEU A 9 -1.66 5.53 18.04
C LEU A 9 -2.27 4.50 19.00
N ARG A 10 -2.07 4.64 20.31
CA ARG A 10 -2.69 3.78 21.33
C ARG A 10 -4.21 3.88 21.33
N GLN A 11 -4.75 5.10 21.24
CA GLN A 11 -6.20 5.31 21.12
C GLN A 11 -6.75 4.72 19.82
N GLY A 12 -6.03 4.91 18.71
CA GLY A 12 -6.36 4.35 17.41
C GLY A 12 -6.40 2.81 17.42
N TYR A 13 -5.44 2.17 18.08
CA TYR A 13 -5.44 0.72 18.28
C TYR A 13 -6.71 0.26 18.99
N GLN A 14 -7.05 0.86 20.14
CA GLN A 14 -8.27 0.50 20.88
C GLN A 14 -9.55 0.71 20.07
N ASN A 15 -9.61 1.78 19.28
CA ASN A 15 -10.76 2.03 18.40
C ASN A 15 -10.85 0.99 17.27
N GLN A 16 -9.72 0.63 16.65
CA GLN A 16 -9.67 -0.32 15.54
C GLN A 16 -10.12 -1.74 15.95
N MET A 17 -9.89 -2.12 17.21
CA MET A 17 -10.30 -3.42 17.73
C MET A 17 -11.82 -3.65 17.69
N ARG A 18 -12.64 -2.59 17.60
CA ARG A 18 -14.09 -2.70 17.41
C ARG A 18 -14.49 -3.43 16.13
N TYR A 19 -13.63 -3.41 15.12
CA TYR A 19 -13.91 -4.03 13.82
C TYR A 19 -13.39 -5.47 13.71
N ARG A 20 -12.75 -5.97 14.77
CA ARG A 20 -12.24 -7.35 14.80
C ARG A 20 -13.38 -8.34 14.98
N GLN A 21 -13.41 -9.36 14.11
CA GLN A 21 -14.42 -10.40 14.11
C GLN A 21 -13.97 -11.60 14.96
N THR A 22 -14.93 -12.51 15.27
CA THR A 22 -14.69 -13.69 16.13
C THR A 22 -13.67 -14.66 15.53
N ASP A 23 -13.62 -14.77 14.20
CA ASP A 23 -12.66 -15.59 13.46
C ASP A 23 -11.24 -14.99 13.42
N GLY A 24 -11.05 -13.77 13.94
CA GLY A 24 -9.77 -13.06 13.99
C GLY A 24 -9.53 -12.10 12.83
N SER A 25 -10.42 -12.05 11.84
CA SER A 25 -10.38 -11.11 10.73
C SER A 25 -10.86 -9.70 11.12
N PHE A 26 -10.77 -8.75 10.18
CA PHE A 26 -11.36 -7.42 10.33
C PHE A 26 -12.47 -7.20 9.29
N GLY A 27 -13.57 -6.62 9.74
CA GLY A 27 -14.73 -6.27 8.92
C GLY A 27 -14.84 -4.77 8.64
N LEU A 28 -15.82 -4.38 7.82
CA LEU A 28 -16.15 -2.97 7.58
C LEU A 28 -16.93 -2.35 8.75
N TRP A 29 -17.75 -3.17 9.42
CA TRP A 29 -18.58 -2.80 10.56
C TRP A 29 -18.25 -3.70 11.74
N GLU A 30 -18.70 -3.32 12.94
CA GLU A 30 -18.46 -4.06 14.18
C GLU A 30 -18.87 -5.53 14.06
N THR A 31 -20.03 -5.82 13.45
CA THR A 31 -20.50 -7.19 13.21
C THR A 31 -20.98 -7.35 11.77
N THR A 32 -20.08 -7.76 10.87
CA THR A 32 -20.43 -7.96 9.44
C THR A 32 -19.71 -9.14 8.77
N GLY A 33 -18.82 -9.83 9.49
CA GLY A 33 -17.91 -10.82 8.93
C GLY A 33 -16.62 -10.20 8.38
N GLY A 34 -15.62 -11.05 8.15
CA GLY A 34 -14.29 -10.64 7.71
C GLY A 34 -14.22 -10.19 6.27
N SER A 35 -13.34 -9.23 6.00
CA SER A 35 -12.97 -8.83 4.65
C SER A 35 -11.45 -8.90 4.45
N VAL A 36 -11.04 -9.44 3.30
CA VAL A 36 -9.63 -9.64 2.92
C VAL A 36 -8.87 -8.33 2.95
N PHE A 37 -9.43 -7.27 2.36
CA PHE A 37 -8.77 -5.97 2.25
C PHE A 37 -8.56 -5.28 3.62
N PRO A 38 -9.57 -5.09 4.49
CA PRO A 38 -9.38 -4.63 5.87
C PRO A 38 -8.42 -5.49 6.67
N THR A 39 -8.50 -6.82 6.55
CA THR A 39 -7.65 -7.69 7.35
C THR A 39 -6.17 -7.53 6.97
N ALA A 40 -5.87 -7.45 5.67
CA ALA A 40 -4.52 -7.15 5.18
C ALA A 40 -4.04 -5.75 5.61
N PHE A 41 -4.90 -4.74 5.47
CA PHE A 41 -4.57 -3.36 5.83
C PHE A 41 -4.31 -3.19 7.33
N VAL A 42 -5.17 -3.76 8.17
CA VAL A 42 -5.07 -3.64 9.63
C VAL A 42 -3.91 -4.47 10.16
N GLY A 43 -3.73 -5.72 9.70
CA GLY A 43 -2.66 -6.58 10.18
C GLY A 43 -1.26 -5.97 9.96
N THR A 44 -1.06 -5.33 8.80
CA THR A 44 0.21 -4.65 8.49
C THR A 44 0.42 -3.36 9.25
N SER A 45 -0.63 -2.56 9.36
CA SER A 45 -0.61 -1.33 10.14
C SER A 45 -0.31 -1.62 11.62
N MET A 46 -0.95 -2.65 12.20
CA MET A 46 -0.71 -3.07 13.58
C MET A 46 0.70 -3.62 13.78
N GLN A 47 1.24 -4.39 12.84
CA GLN A 47 2.65 -4.78 12.92
C GLN A 47 3.59 -3.58 12.93
N THR A 48 3.36 -2.61 12.05
CA THR A 48 4.19 -1.40 11.97
C THR A 48 4.10 -0.61 13.27
N ALA A 49 2.89 -0.50 13.83
CA ALA A 49 2.62 0.16 15.08
C ALA A 49 3.29 -0.52 16.29
N ALA A 50 3.50 -1.85 16.25
CA ALA A 50 4.14 -2.60 17.34
C ALA A 50 5.61 -2.20 17.57
N LYS A 51 6.24 -1.49 16.62
CA LYS A 51 7.57 -0.87 16.79
C LYS A 51 7.55 0.33 17.75
N TYR A 52 6.39 0.92 17.99
CA TYR A 52 6.25 2.19 18.74
C TYR A 52 5.40 2.06 20.01
N ILE A 53 4.52 1.05 20.09
CA ILE A 53 3.71 0.75 21.26
C ILE A 53 3.74 -0.76 21.57
N SER A 54 3.86 -1.11 22.85
CA SER A 54 3.87 -2.51 23.34
C SER A 54 2.47 -3.08 23.57
N ASP A 55 1.42 -2.27 23.43
CA ASP A 55 0.02 -2.64 23.71
C ASP A 55 -0.59 -3.54 22.63
N ILE A 56 0.09 -3.73 21.50
CA ILE A 56 -0.39 -4.53 20.37
C ILE A 56 -0.14 -6.01 20.65
N ASP A 57 -1.22 -6.78 20.62
CA ASP A 57 -1.17 -8.23 20.78
C ASP A 57 -0.64 -8.90 19.50
N ALA A 58 0.57 -9.46 19.58
CA ALA A 58 1.21 -10.16 18.47
C ALA A 58 0.42 -11.39 18.01
N ALA A 59 -0.17 -12.15 18.94
CA ALA A 59 -0.97 -13.33 18.60
C ALA A 59 -2.27 -12.94 17.89
N MET A 60 -2.80 -11.75 18.19
CA MET A 60 -3.96 -11.19 17.49
C MET A 60 -3.62 -10.85 16.03
N VAL A 61 -2.48 -10.20 15.78
CA VAL A 61 -2.00 -9.90 14.43
C VAL A 61 -1.74 -11.19 13.65
N GLU A 62 -1.07 -12.16 14.27
CA GLU A 62 -0.79 -13.47 13.68
C GLU A 62 -2.08 -14.19 13.28
N LYS A 63 -3.10 -14.22 14.14
CA LYS A 63 -4.40 -14.83 13.81
C LYS A 63 -5.10 -14.14 12.63
N ALA A 64 -4.97 -12.83 12.51
CA ALA A 64 -5.52 -12.08 11.37
C ALA A 64 -4.82 -12.45 10.05
N LEU A 65 -3.49 -12.61 10.08
CA LEU A 65 -2.70 -13.00 8.92
C LEU A 65 -2.87 -14.48 8.55
N ASP A 66 -3.07 -15.37 9.54
CA ASP A 66 -3.44 -16.76 9.32
C ASP A 66 -4.81 -16.87 8.64
N TRP A 67 -5.80 -16.09 9.12
CA TRP A 67 -7.10 -16.01 8.46
C TRP A 67 -6.95 -15.51 7.02
N LEU A 68 -6.14 -14.48 6.80
CA LEU A 68 -5.90 -13.93 5.48
C LEU A 68 -5.29 -14.98 4.55
N ALA A 69 -4.22 -15.66 4.97
CA ALA A 69 -3.57 -16.74 4.23
C ALA A 69 -4.56 -17.85 3.83
N SER A 70 -5.51 -18.20 4.71
CA SER A 70 -6.52 -19.22 4.44
C SER A 70 -7.52 -18.86 3.32
N LYS A 71 -7.61 -17.57 2.95
CA LYS A 71 -8.48 -17.08 1.86
C LYS A 71 -7.84 -17.16 0.48
N GLN A 72 -6.58 -17.58 0.37
CA GLN A 72 -5.91 -17.70 -0.91
C GLN A 72 -6.46 -18.90 -1.70
N HIS A 73 -6.75 -18.69 -2.98
CA HIS A 73 -7.09 -19.78 -3.90
C HIS A 73 -5.84 -20.60 -4.27
N PHE A 74 -6.04 -21.82 -4.78
CA PHE A 74 -4.94 -22.66 -5.26
C PHE A 74 -4.07 -21.99 -6.33
N SER A 75 -4.66 -21.12 -7.15
CA SER A 75 -3.93 -20.34 -8.16
C SER A 75 -3.03 -19.25 -7.59
N GLY A 76 -3.14 -18.94 -6.29
CA GLY A 76 -2.47 -17.82 -5.63
C GLY A 76 -3.29 -16.52 -5.55
N ARG A 77 -4.45 -16.48 -6.21
CA ARG A 77 -5.38 -15.34 -6.23
C ARG A 77 -6.07 -15.13 -4.88
N PHE A 78 -6.36 -13.88 -4.55
CA PHE A 78 -7.30 -13.49 -3.51
C PHE A 78 -8.56 -12.88 -4.12
N ASP A 79 -9.72 -13.33 -3.65
CA ASP A 79 -11.02 -12.73 -3.95
C ASP A 79 -11.58 -11.99 -2.74
N LYS A 80 -12.49 -11.04 -2.99
CA LYS A 80 -13.12 -10.28 -1.91
C LYS A 80 -13.94 -11.19 -0.99
N ALA A 81 -13.88 -10.89 0.31
CA ALA A 81 -14.81 -11.42 1.29
C ALA A 81 -15.66 -10.26 1.85
N GLY A 82 -16.97 -10.50 2.02
CA GLY A 82 -17.92 -9.51 2.50
C GLY A 82 -18.36 -8.49 1.45
N ALA A 83 -18.85 -7.34 1.95
CA ALA A 83 -19.34 -6.24 1.13
C ALA A 83 -18.23 -5.58 0.30
N GLU A 84 -18.59 -5.11 -0.89
CA GLU A 84 -17.70 -4.34 -1.76
C GLU A 84 -17.93 -2.85 -1.54
N TYR A 85 -16.91 -2.16 -1.05
CA TYR A 85 -16.96 -0.73 -0.72
C TYR A 85 -15.80 0.05 -1.35
N HIS A 86 -14.75 -0.63 -1.82
CA HIS A 86 -13.69 -0.06 -2.66
C HIS A 86 -13.58 -0.88 -3.96
N LYS A 87 -14.28 -0.43 -5.01
CA LYS A 87 -14.48 -1.22 -6.25
C LYS A 87 -13.18 -1.48 -7.00
N GLU A 88 -12.26 -0.53 -7.05
CA GLU A 88 -10.99 -0.73 -7.77
C GLU A 88 -10.08 -1.73 -7.05
N MET A 89 -10.09 -1.76 -5.72
CA MET A 89 -9.30 -2.70 -4.92
C MET A 89 -9.95 -4.08 -4.84
N GLN A 90 -11.25 -4.15 -4.56
CA GLN A 90 -11.98 -5.39 -4.26
C GLN A 90 -12.66 -6.01 -5.49
N GLY A 91 -12.75 -5.27 -6.59
CA GLY A 91 -13.44 -5.69 -7.80
C GLY A 91 -12.79 -6.91 -8.44
N GLY A 92 -13.61 -7.92 -8.75
CA GLY A 92 -13.16 -9.16 -9.40
C GLY A 92 -13.03 -9.07 -10.93
N LEU A 93 -13.37 -7.93 -11.53
CA LEU A 93 -13.50 -7.76 -12.99
C LEU A 93 -12.16 -7.82 -13.74
N ARG A 94 -11.05 -7.57 -13.04
CA ARG A 94 -9.68 -7.55 -13.60
C ARG A 94 -8.82 -8.65 -12.97
N ASN A 95 -9.37 -9.85 -12.93
CA ASN A 95 -8.71 -11.04 -12.39
C ASN A 95 -8.24 -10.90 -10.92
N GLY A 96 -8.81 -9.99 -10.12
CA GLY A 96 -8.42 -9.83 -8.72
C GLY A 96 -6.94 -9.44 -8.50
N VAL A 97 -6.29 -8.82 -9.49
CA VAL A 97 -4.86 -8.46 -9.43
C VAL A 97 -4.59 -7.44 -8.33
N ALA A 98 -5.41 -6.39 -8.21
CA ALA A 98 -5.25 -5.36 -7.17
C ALA A 98 -5.26 -5.97 -5.76
N LEU A 99 -6.33 -6.71 -5.42
CA LEU A 99 -6.45 -7.34 -4.10
C LEU A 99 -5.33 -8.35 -3.83
N THR A 100 -4.99 -9.19 -4.81
CA THR A 100 -3.91 -10.16 -4.67
C THR A 100 -2.58 -9.47 -4.40
N SER A 101 -2.26 -8.44 -5.18
CA SER A 101 -1.03 -7.65 -5.02
C SER A 101 -0.98 -6.94 -3.68
N TYR A 102 -2.11 -6.38 -3.22
CA TYR A 102 -2.20 -5.69 -1.94
C TYR A 102 -1.97 -6.63 -0.76
N VAL A 103 -2.55 -7.84 -0.78
CA VAL A 103 -2.31 -8.86 0.24
C VAL A 103 -0.84 -9.30 0.26
N LEU A 104 -0.22 -9.46 -0.90
CA LEU A 104 1.20 -9.83 -0.99
C LEU A 104 2.10 -8.73 -0.45
N MET A 105 1.88 -7.48 -0.87
CA MET A 105 2.55 -6.30 -0.30
C MET A 105 2.43 -6.32 1.22
N ALA A 106 1.22 -6.58 1.74
CA ALA A 106 0.98 -6.60 3.16
C ALA A 106 1.83 -7.66 3.90
N LEU A 107 1.88 -8.88 3.38
CA LEU A 107 2.71 -9.94 3.96
C LEU A 107 4.22 -9.63 3.84
N LEU A 108 4.65 -9.00 2.74
CA LEU A 108 6.06 -8.71 2.45
C LEU A 108 6.65 -7.59 3.31
N GLU A 109 5.83 -6.66 3.78
CA GLU A 109 6.28 -5.53 4.62
C GLU A 109 6.51 -5.92 6.09
N ASN A 110 6.21 -7.16 6.45
CA ASN A 110 6.40 -7.73 7.78
C ASN A 110 7.31 -8.96 7.70
N ASP A 111 8.51 -8.87 8.26
CA ASP A 111 9.50 -9.96 8.18
C ASP A 111 9.01 -11.28 8.83
N ILE A 112 8.23 -11.19 9.92
CA ILE A 112 7.66 -12.36 10.60
C ILE A 112 6.58 -13.00 9.71
N ALA A 113 5.67 -12.19 9.17
CA ALA A 113 4.63 -12.66 8.26
C ALA A 113 5.20 -13.23 6.97
N LYS A 114 6.23 -12.57 6.42
CA LYS A 114 6.97 -13.00 5.23
C LYS A 114 7.59 -14.38 5.43
N ALA A 115 8.21 -14.62 6.58
CA ALA A 115 8.78 -15.92 6.92
C ALA A 115 7.70 -17.00 7.11
N LYS A 116 6.65 -16.71 7.90
CA LYS A 116 5.58 -17.68 8.22
C LYS A 116 4.71 -18.03 7.02
N HIS A 117 4.44 -17.08 6.13
CA HIS A 117 3.54 -17.21 4.98
C HIS A 117 4.27 -17.27 3.63
N ALA A 118 5.51 -17.77 3.61
CA ALA A 118 6.32 -17.86 2.39
C ALA A 118 5.61 -18.61 1.25
N GLU A 119 4.85 -19.67 1.55
CA GLU A 119 4.09 -20.42 0.54
C GLU A 119 2.97 -19.59 -0.11
N VAL A 120 2.30 -18.75 0.69
CA VAL A 120 1.25 -17.83 0.21
C VAL A 120 1.86 -16.79 -0.71
N ILE A 121 3.02 -16.24 -0.33
CA ILE A 121 3.76 -15.26 -1.13
C ILE A 121 4.20 -15.89 -2.45
N GLN A 122 4.77 -17.10 -2.42
CA GLN A 122 5.23 -17.79 -3.63
C GLN A 122 4.09 -18.05 -4.61
N LYS A 123 2.95 -18.56 -4.12
CA LYS A 123 1.75 -18.78 -4.95
C LYS A 123 1.22 -17.47 -5.52
N GLY A 124 1.14 -16.42 -4.72
CA GLY A 124 0.66 -15.12 -5.18
C GLY A 124 1.59 -14.46 -6.21
N MET A 125 2.92 -14.57 -6.04
CA MET A 125 3.88 -14.08 -7.04
C MET A 125 3.77 -14.86 -8.35
N THR A 126 3.57 -16.17 -8.27
CA THR A 126 3.29 -17.01 -9.45
C THR A 126 2.02 -16.56 -10.15
N TYR A 127 0.96 -16.24 -9.39
CA TYR A 127 -0.28 -15.69 -9.93
C TYR A 127 -0.03 -14.37 -10.67
N LEU A 128 0.67 -13.41 -10.04
CA LEU A 128 0.97 -12.12 -10.65
C LEU A 128 1.82 -12.25 -11.91
N SER A 129 2.80 -13.15 -11.91
CA SER A 129 3.63 -13.45 -13.08
C SER A 129 2.78 -13.98 -14.24
N ASN A 130 1.88 -14.93 -13.97
CA ASN A 130 0.97 -15.47 -14.98
C ASN A 130 -0.03 -14.44 -15.52
N GLN A 131 -0.45 -13.48 -14.68
CA GLN A 131 -1.36 -12.41 -15.10
C GLN A 131 -0.65 -11.23 -15.77
N PHE A 132 0.67 -11.10 -15.68
CA PHE A 132 1.40 -9.88 -16.05
C PHE A 132 1.07 -9.34 -17.45
N GLY A 133 0.99 -10.23 -18.44
CA GLY A 133 0.65 -9.87 -19.83
C GLY A 133 -0.74 -9.25 -19.99
N SER A 134 -1.69 -9.55 -19.09
CA SER A 134 -3.07 -9.05 -19.13
C SER A 134 -3.34 -7.85 -18.21
N ILE A 135 -2.37 -7.44 -17.37
CA ILE A 135 -2.51 -6.27 -16.49
C ILE A 135 -2.40 -4.99 -17.34
N ASN A 136 -3.55 -4.44 -17.75
CA ASN A 136 -3.64 -3.23 -18.58
C ASN A 136 -4.23 -2.02 -17.82
N ASN A 137 -4.48 -2.17 -16.52
CA ASN A 137 -4.96 -1.10 -15.66
C ASN A 137 -3.80 -0.62 -14.76
N ALA A 138 -3.52 0.68 -14.78
CA ALA A 138 -2.38 1.25 -14.04
C ALA A 138 -2.53 1.13 -12.51
N TYR A 139 -3.76 1.15 -11.97
CA TYR A 139 -4.00 0.94 -10.54
C TYR A 139 -3.50 -0.44 -10.12
N ASP A 140 -4.00 -1.48 -10.80
CA ASP A 140 -3.60 -2.87 -10.56
C ASP A 140 -2.08 -3.06 -10.75
N LEU A 141 -1.53 -2.50 -11.84
CA LEU A 141 -0.11 -2.61 -12.17
C LEU A 141 0.78 -1.91 -11.13
N SER A 142 0.36 -0.76 -10.59
CA SER A 142 1.14 -0.02 -9.61
C SER A 142 1.33 -0.80 -8.30
N ILE A 143 0.26 -1.45 -7.82
CA ILE A 143 0.30 -2.27 -6.61
C ILE A 143 1.10 -3.55 -6.87
N ALA A 144 0.89 -4.20 -8.02
CA ALA A 144 1.63 -5.40 -8.42
C ALA A 144 3.13 -5.12 -8.54
N THR A 145 3.49 -4.01 -9.17
CA THR A 145 4.89 -3.56 -9.31
C THR A 145 5.52 -3.35 -7.94
N TYR A 146 4.85 -2.64 -7.04
CA TYR A 146 5.39 -2.40 -5.71
C TYR A 146 5.55 -3.69 -4.90
N ALA A 147 4.59 -4.63 -4.99
CA ALA A 147 4.73 -5.96 -4.40
C ALA A 147 5.92 -6.74 -4.99
N MET A 148 6.14 -6.69 -6.31
CA MET A 148 7.29 -7.29 -6.97
C MET A 148 8.61 -6.66 -6.52
N MET A 149 8.64 -5.33 -6.31
CA MET A 149 9.81 -4.62 -5.78
C MET A 149 10.15 -5.06 -4.36
N LEU A 150 9.16 -5.16 -3.46
CA LEU A 150 9.33 -5.64 -2.09
C LEU A 150 9.78 -7.11 -2.03
N ASN A 151 9.30 -7.94 -2.95
CA ASN A 151 9.68 -9.35 -3.05
C ASN A 151 11.08 -9.54 -3.65
N GLY A 152 11.57 -8.60 -4.46
CA GLY A 152 12.74 -8.80 -5.30
C GLY A 152 12.46 -9.75 -6.47
N HIS A 153 11.23 -9.76 -7.00
CA HIS A 153 10.82 -10.65 -8.09
C HIS A 153 11.58 -10.34 -9.38
N THR A 154 11.83 -11.34 -10.23
CA THR A 154 12.58 -11.20 -11.50
C THR A 154 11.93 -10.21 -12.47
N MET A 155 10.60 -10.11 -12.45
CA MET A 155 9.82 -9.20 -13.31
C MET A 155 9.70 -7.77 -12.78
N LYS A 156 10.31 -7.43 -11.63
CA LYS A 156 10.10 -6.13 -10.98
C LYS A 156 10.50 -4.93 -11.87
N GLU A 157 11.57 -5.07 -12.64
CA GLU A 157 12.06 -4.03 -13.55
C GLU A 157 11.14 -3.89 -14.78
N GLU A 158 10.74 -5.02 -15.35
CA GLU A 158 9.78 -5.05 -16.48
C GLU A 158 8.43 -4.45 -16.07
N ALA A 159 7.93 -4.78 -14.88
CA ALA A 159 6.70 -4.24 -14.33
C ALA A 159 6.79 -2.73 -14.11
N LEU A 160 7.90 -2.24 -13.56
CA LEU A 160 8.11 -0.81 -13.38
C LEU A 160 8.20 -0.06 -14.72
N ASN A 161 8.88 -0.61 -15.72
CA ASN A 161 8.93 0.00 -17.05
C ASN A 161 7.53 0.06 -17.69
N LYS A 162 6.79 -1.05 -17.67
CA LYS A 162 5.40 -1.09 -18.14
C LYS A 162 4.53 -0.04 -17.42
N LEU A 163 4.74 0.15 -16.12
CA LEU A 163 4.03 1.17 -15.35
C LEU A 163 4.42 2.58 -15.78
N ILE A 164 5.72 2.85 -15.97
CA ILE A 164 6.22 4.16 -16.44
C ILE A 164 5.63 4.52 -17.80
N ASP A 165 5.49 3.55 -18.71
CA ASP A 165 4.89 3.76 -20.04
C ASP A 165 3.42 4.19 -19.98
N MET A 166 2.72 3.91 -18.87
CA MET A 166 1.32 4.31 -18.65
C MET A 166 1.17 5.68 -17.96
N SER A 167 2.28 6.38 -17.68
CA SER A 167 2.25 7.65 -16.96
C SER A 167 1.95 8.85 -17.86
N PHE A 168 1.39 9.88 -17.26
CA PHE A 168 1.14 11.18 -17.85
C PHE A 168 2.18 12.19 -17.34
N ILE A 169 2.55 13.14 -18.18
CA ILE A 169 3.52 14.19 -17.87
C ILE A 169 2.87 15.55 -18.17
N ASP A 170 2.90 16.44 -17.19
CA ASP A 170 2.66 17.87 -17.38
C ASP A 170 4.02 18.57 -17.35
N ALA A 171 4.53 18.90 -18.55
CA ALA A 171 5.87 19.45 -18.72
C ALA A 171 6.01 20.87 -18.14
N ASP A 172 4.94 21.66 -18.18
CA ASP A 172 4.92 23.04 -17.70
C ASP A 172 5.04 23.10 -16.17
N LYS A 173 4.49 22.10 -15.48
CA LYS A 173 4.55 21.98 -14.01
C LYS A 173 5.65 21.05 -13.52
N ASN A 174 6.36 20.38 -14.42
CA ASN A 174 7.30 19.32 -14.09
C ASN A 174 6.64 18.26 -13.18
N GLU A 175 5.48 17.76 -13.60
CA GLU A 175 4.66 16.79 -12.87
C GLU A 175 4.54 15.48 -13.66
N ARG A 176 4.58 14.34 -12.97
CA ARG A 176 4.30 13.01 -13.53
C ARG A 176 3.27 12.29 -12.66
N PHE A 177 2.26 11.69 -13.27
CA PHE A 177 1.20 11.00 -12.54
C PHE A 177 0.52 9.91 -13.37
N TRP A 178 -0.37 9.13 -12.75
CA TRP A 178 -1.16 8.11 -13.42
C TRP A 178 -2.63 8.48 -13.39
N ASN A 179 -3.23 8.68 -14.57
CA ASN A 179 -4.61 9.14 -14.71
C ASN A 179 -5.62 7.97 -14.63
N THR A 180 -5.77 7.41 -13.43
CA THR A 180 -6.79 6.39 -13.11
C THR A 180 -7.99 7.01 -12.40
N THR A 181 -9.02 6.22 -12.08
CA THR A 181 -10.13 6.63 -11.19
C THR A 181 -9.64 6.99 -9.77
N ASN A 182 -8.54 6.38 -9.31
CA ASN A 182 -7.88 6.65 -8.03
C ASN A 182 -6.42 7.12 -8.26
N PRO A 183 -6.20 8.33 -8.83
CA PRO A 183 -4.89 8.73 -9.35
C PRO A 183 -3.85 8.96 -8.25
N ILE A 184 -4.26 9.39 -7.05
CA ILE A 184 -3.36 9.57 -5.91
C ILE A 184 -2.81 8.23 -5.44
N GLU A 185 -3.68 7.22 -5.24
CA GLU A 185 -3.24 5.88 -4.86
C GLU A 185 -2.25 5.30 -5.88
N THR A 186 -2.61 5.28 -7.16
CA THR A 186 -1.77 4.74 -8.24
C THR A 186 -0.42 5.43 -8.30
N THR A 187 -0.41 6.76 -8.26
CA THR A 187 0.82 7.57 -8.35
C THR A 187 1.70 7.38 -7.12
N ALA A 188 1.12 7.20 -5.93
CA ALA A 188 1.85 6.94 -4.71
C ALA A 188 2.49 5.54 -4.70
N TYR A 189 1.79 4.49 -5.16
CA TYR A 189 2.39 3.16 -5.34
C TYR A 189 3.50 3.16 -6.38
N ALA A 190 3.34 3.91 -7.47
CA ALA A 190 4.39 4.13 -8.44
C ALA A 190 5.61 4.81 -7.80
N LEU A 191 5.43 5.89 -7.03
CA LEU A 191 6.52 6.58 -6.34
C LEU A 191 7.25 5.66 -5.34
N LEU A 192 6.53 4.82 -4.60
CA LEU A 192 7.15 3.81 -3.74
C LEU A 192 8.06 2.86 -4.53
N SER A 193 7.62 2.43 -5.72
CA SER A 193 8.42 1.61 -6.61
C SER A 193 9.64 2.36 -7.16
N PHE A 194 9.51 3.64 -7.48
CA PHE A 194 10.64 4.50 -7.88
C PHE A 194 11.67 4.62 -6.76
N VAL A 195 11.24 4.82 -5.52
CA VAL A 195 12.13 4.88 -4.35
C VAL A 195 12.87 3.55 -4.15
N MET A 196 12.17 2.42 -4.29
CA MET A 196 12.77 1.08 -4.20
C MET A 196 13.74 0.78 -5.34
N ALA A 197 13.53 1.37 -6.52
CA ALA A 197 14.42 1.27 -7.68
C ALA A 197 15.51 2.35 -7.71
N GLU A 198 15.60 3.18 -6.65
CA GLU A 198 16.55 4.30 -6.54
C GLU A 198 16.45 5.32 -7.69
N LYS A 199 15.29 5.41 -8.35
CA LYS A 199 14.97 6.36 -9.42
C LYS A 199 14.60 7.73 -8.87
N TYR A 200 15.47 8.33 -8.05
CA TYR A 200 15.16 9.55 -7.31
C TYR A 200 14.94 10.77 -8.21
N THR A 201 15.77 10.96 -9.25
CA THR A 201 15.64 12.07 -10.19
C THR A 201 14.30 12.02 -10.94
N ASP A 202 13.94 10.85 -11.45
CA ASP A 202 12.67 10.62 -12.15
C ASP A 202 11.46 10.64 -11.20
N GLY A 203 11.70 10.42 -9.90
CA GLY A 203 10.69 10.45 -8.85
C GLY A 203 10.33 11.85 -8.38
N ILE A 204 11.17 12.86 -8.61
CA ILE A 204 10.87 14.26 -8.23
C ILE A 204 9.61 14.78 -8.93
N PRO A 205 9.42 14.62 -10.25
CA PRO A 205 8.17 15.02 -10.91
C PRO A 205 6.93 14.30 -10.37
N VAL A 206 7.09 13.05 -9.92
CA VAL A 206 6.00 12.29 -9.29
C VAL A 206 5.65 12.87 -7.91
N MET A 207 6.68 13.22 -7.13
CA MET A 207 6.53 13.88 -5.85
C MET A 207 5.90 15.27 -5.99
N ASN A 208 6.28 16.06 -7.00
CA ASN A 208 5.69 17.38 -7.27
C ASN A 208 4.17 17.28 -7.41
N TRP A 209 3.70 16.35 -8.26
CA TRP A 209 2.28 16.15 -8.48
C TRP A 209 1.56 15.74 -7.19
N LEU A 210 2.09 14.76 -6.45
CA LEU A 210 1.50 14.29 -5.19
C LEU A 210 1.43 15.39 -4.13
N VAL A 211 2.48 16.19 -3.98
CA VAL A 211 2.50 17.31 -3.03
C VAL A 211 1.40 18.33 -3.36
N ASN A 212 1.13 18.54 -4.66
CA ASN A 212 0.12 19.47 -5.15
C ASN A 212 -1.33 18.94 -5.01
N GLN A 213 -1.52 17.62 -4.78
CA GLN A 213 -2.84 17.04 -4.51
C GLN A 213 -3.20 16.99 -3.00
N ARG A 214 -2.32 17.50 -2.12
CA ARG A 214 -2.54 17.47 -0.67
C ARG A 214 -3.69 18.40 -0.27
N TYR A 215 -4.49 17.93 0.68
CA TYR A 215 -5.53 18.70 1.35
C TYR A 215 -4.91 19.74 2.30
N VAL A 216 -5.71 20.74 2.72
CA VAL A 216 -5.26 21.88 3.54
C VAL A 216 -4.63 21.46 4.88
N THR A 217 -5.04 20.30 5.44
CA THR A 217 -4.47 19.74 6.67
C THR A 217 -3.12 19.06 6.46
N GLY A 218 -2.67 18.93 5.21
CA GLY A 218 -1.46 18.22 4.81
C GLY A 218 -1.66 16.72 4.50
N SER A 219 -2.87 16.16 4.75
CA SER A 219 -3.29 14.83 4.33
C SER A 219 -3.75 14.83 2.86
N PHE A 220 -4.37 13.75 2.38
CA PHE A 220 -5.07 13.72 1.10
C PHE A 220 -6.60 13.61 1.32
N PRO A 221 -7.44 13.80 0.29
CA PRO A 221 -8.90 13.84 0.45
C PRO A 221 -9.54 12.50 0.90
N SER A 222 -8.96 11.35 0.51
CA SER A 222 -9.45 10.02 0.90
C SER A 222 -8.55 9.33 1.92
N THR A 223 -9.08 8.27 2.56
CA THR A 223 -8.39 7.46 3.56
C THR A 223 -7.22 6.69 2.95
N GLN A 224 -7.46 5.96 1.85
CA GLN A 224 -6.39 5.23 1.16
C GLN A 224 -5.37 6.20 0.56
N ASP A 225 -5.82 7.27 -0.12
CA ASP A 225 -4.95 8.33 -0.63
C ASP A 225 -4.00 8.86 0.45
N THR A 226 -4.52 9.13 1.65
CA THR A 226 -3.71 9.63 2.77
C THR A 226 -2.68 8.60 3.21
N PHE A 227 -3.10 7.33 3.37
CA PHE A 227 -2.22 6.28 3.82
C PHE A 227 -1.04 6.05 2.85
N VAL A 228 -1.33 5.78 1.58
CA VAL A 228 -0.28 5.48 0.60
C VAL A 228 0.47 6.75 0.16
N GLY A 229 -0.22 7.87 0.01
CA GLY A 229 0.36 9.15 -0.39
C GLY A 229 1.38 9.65 0.62
N LEU A 230 1.04 9.66 1.92
CA LEU A 230 2.00 10.06 2.95
C LEU A 230 3.17 9.09 3.05
N LYS A 231 2.92 7.78 2.96
CA LYS A 231 3.99 6.76 2.96
C LYS A 231 4.96 6.95 1.80
N ALA A 232 4.47 7.24 0.60
CA ALA A 232 5.29 7.49 -0.57
C ALA A 232 6.11 8.79 -0.42
N LEU A 233 5.47 9.88 0.01
CA LEU A 233 6.13 11.17 0.22
C LEU A 233 7.20 11.10 1.29
N THR A 234 6.95 10.43 2.43
CA THR A 234 7.94 10.30 3.49
C THR A 234 9.11 9.44 3.04
N LYS A 235 8.85 8.31 2.35
CA LYS A 235 9.91 7.45 1.83
C LYS A 235 10.79 8.13 0.80
N MET A 236 10.21 8.95 -0.07
CA MET A 236 10.97 9.76 -1.02
C MET A 236 11.78 10.85 -0.29
N ALA A 237 11.15 11.59 0.62
CA ALA A 237 11.80 12.65 1.39
C ALA A 237 12.98 12.14 2.23
N GLU A 238 12.88 10.95 2.84
CA GLU A 238 13.97 10.28 3.57
C GLU A 238 15.23 10.10 2.71
N LYS A 239 15.09 9.98 1.38
CA LYS A 239 16.20 9.71 0.46
C LYS A 239 16.79 10.96 -0.18
N ILE A 240 15.98 11.99 -0.42
CA ILE A 240 16.41 13.16 -1.21
C ILE A 240 16.64 14.44 -0.37
N SER A 241 16.17 14.47 0.87
CA SER A 241 16.29 15.68 1.69
C SER A 241 17.75 15.92 2.12
N PRO A 242 18.24 17.17 2.14
CA PRO A 242 19.58 17.48 2.59
C PRO A 242 19.74 17.24 4.09
N SER A 243 20.98 17.06 4.55
CA SER A 243 21.26 16.82 5.98
C SER A 243 21.02 18.06 6.86
N ARG A 244 20.98 19.26 6.28
CA ARG A 244 20.69 20.53 6.97
C ARG A 244 19.87 21.44 6.06
N ASN A 245 19.00 22.23 6.68
CA ASN A 245 18.20 23.23 6.02
C ASN A 245 18.82 24.61 6.30
N ASP A 246 19.18 25.34 5.25
CA ASP A 246 19.67 26.72 5.31
C ASP A 246 19.14 27.48 4.10
N TYR A 247 18.03 28.20 4.29
CA TYR A 247 17.34 28.91 3.22
C TYR A 247 16.61 30.15 3.75
N THR A 248 16.43 31.14 2.88
CA THR A 248 15.65 32.35 3.14
C THR A 248 14.46 32.41 2.16
N VAL A 249 13.24 32.56 2.68
CA VAL A 249 12.03 32.73 1.87
C VAL A 249 11.49 34.15 2.08
N GLN A 250 11.44 34.94 1.01
CA GLN A 250 10.79 36.24 1.02
C GLN A 250 9.36 36.10 0.45
N LEU A 251 8.36 36.32 1.30
CA LEU A 251 6.96 36.36 0.88
C LEU A 251 6.69 37.72 0.22
N LYS A 252 5.96 37.71 -0.90
CA LYS A 252 5.47 38.93 -1.58
C LYS A 252 4.15 39.38 -0.98
#